data_AF-A0A8J6WVS8-F1
#
_entry.id   AF-A0A8J6WVS8-F1
#
_cell.length_a   1.000
_cell.length_b   1.000
_cell.length_c   1.000
_cell.angle_alpha   90.00
_cell.angle_beta   90.00
_cell.angle_gamma   90.00
#
_symmetry.space_group_name_H-M   'P 1'
#
loop_
_entity.id
_entity.type
_entity.pdbx_description
1 polymer ?
#
loop_
_entity_poly.entity_id
_entity_poly.type
_entity_poly.pdbx_seq_one_letter_code
_entity_poly.pdbx_strand_id
1 'polypeptide(L)'
;MSFQIDRGLFKLDFTDYYAILGVPINSDAKEIRKRYLKIARNLHPDSFSSESEDEKQQATELLSKLVNPAYEKLSQDRERAEYEVLVRLKGQQAIKEKDSVQIFSEVATQLSKANDVDHAYKTALQEIATKQYQTLDQILELTGQISELNFVYLLRKGGAVPGSSQTKNQAAGGAATSNQAGKSNQAANAAPAPSTASQAKPTAVEQYCRRAEELIVRNAFAQAILELRDGLKLEPNNSRCHGLLGMVYLKQNQAKMAKIHIERALQLNPKDEIALEAKQKLDKLSAGTGGKAKPAKAGQSEKPRDSGGGLFGLFGGKKK
;
A
#
# COMPACT_ATOMS: atom_id res chain seq x y z
N MET A 1 15.70 -17.34 -0.27
CA MET A 1 15.93 -16.60 -1.52
C MET A 1 15.19 -15.27 -1.39
N SER A 2 15.88 -14.14 -1.57
CA SER A 2 15.23 -12.81 -1.65
C SER A 2 14.95 -12.50 -3.11
N PHE A 3 13.69 -12.29 -3.50
CA PHE A 3 13.35 -11.84 -4.84
C PHE A 3 13.76 -10.38 -4.99
N GLN A 4 14.90 -10.14 -5.62
CA GLN A 4 15.38 -8.78 -5.90
C GLN A 4 14.73 -8.29 -7.19
N ILE A 5 14.02 -7.16 -7.10
CA ILE A 5 13.39 -6.50 -8.22
C ILE A 5 13.86 -5.05 -8.18
N ASP A 6 14.76 -4.69 -9.09
CA ASP A 6 15.47 -3.41 -9.02
C ASP A 6 14.83 -2.34 -9.93
N ARG A 7 13.50 -2.24 -9.93
CA ARG A 7 12.74 -1.34 -10.84
C ARG A 7 11.50 -0.73 -10.20
N GLY A 8 11.06 0.40 -10.74
CA GLY A 8 9.80 1.05 -10.34
C GLY A 8 9.76 1.40 -8.85
N LEU A 9 8.62 1.12 -8.21
CA LEU A 9 8.43 1.41 -6.78
C LEU A 9 9.33 0.57 -5.87
N PHE A 10 9.87 -0.57 -6.33
CA PHE A 10 10.80 -1.38 -5.54
C PHE A 10 12.12 -0.66 -5.22
N LYS A 11 12.53 0.32 -6.05
CA LYS A 11 13.70 1.17 -5.75
C LYS A 11 13.51 2.15 -4.60
N LEU A 12 12.28 2.30 -4.08
CA LEU A 12 11.94 3.24 -3.02
C LEU A 12 11.77 2.53 -1.66
N ASP A 13 12.50 1.44 -1.42
CA ASP A 13 12.38 0.57 -0.23
C ASP A 13 10.92 0.16 0.06
N PHE A 14 10.21 -0.22 -1.01
CA PHE A 14 8.77 -0.47 -1.00
C PHE A 14 8.42 -1.72 -1.81
N THR A 15 7.66 -2.64 -1.22
CA THR A 15 7.21 -3.84 -1.94
C THR A 15 5.93 -3.54 -2.71
N ASP A 16 5.98 -3.58 -4.04
CA ASP A 16 4.83 -3.30 -4.89
C ASP A 16 3.92 -4.54 -5.09
N TYR A 17 2.97 -4.74 -4.17
CA TYR A 17 2.03 -5.86 -4.22
C TYR A 17 1.09 -5.84 -5.44
N TYR A 18 0.78 -4.66 -5.98
CA TYR A 18 -0.04 -4.54 -7.19
C TYR A 18 0.74 -5.06 -8.41
N ALA A 19 2.03 -4.73 -8.49
CA ALA A 19 2.92 -5.26 -9.53
C ALA A 19 3.10 -6.78 -9.41
N ILE A 20 3.29 -7.31 -8.20
CA ILE A 20 3.41 -8.75 -7.96
C ILE A 20 2.18 -9.50 -8.48
N LEU A 21 0.97 -9.00 -8.20
CA LEU A 21 -0.25 -9.62 -8.71
C LEU A 21 -0.55 -9.26 -10.18
N GLY A 22 0.14 -8.26 -10.74
CA GLY A 22 -0.11 -7.78 -12.09
C GLY A 22 -1.52 -7.24 -12.27
N VAL A 23 -1.96 -6.39 -11.34
CA VAL A 23 -3.25 -5.67 -11.41
C VAL A 23 -3.02 -4.16 -11.24
N PRO A 24 -3.90 -3.32 -11.82
CA PRO A 24 -3.87 -1.87 -11.59
C PRO A 24 -3.87 -1.47 -10.11
N ILE A 25 -3.21 -0.37 -9.75
CA ILE A 25 -3.15 0.13 -8.36
C ILE A 25 -4.50 0.56 -7.77
N ASN A 26 -5.54 0.65 -8.59
CA ASN A 26 -6.91 0.96 -8.18
C ASN A 26 -7.88 -0.23 -8.38
N SER A 27 -7.35 -1.46 -8.54
CA SER A 27 -8.17 -2.65 -8.69
C SER A 27 -8.95 -2.98 -7.44
N ASP A 28 -10.19 -3.45 -7.64
CA ASP A 28 -11.05 -3.89 -6.55
C ASP A 28 -10.71 -5.31 -6.08
N ALA A 29 -11.32 -5.72 -4.95
CA ALA A 29 -11.09 -7.04 -4.36
C ALA A 29 -11.47 -8.20 -5.30
N LYS A 30 -12.43 -8.01 -6.22
CA LYS A 30 -12.87 -9.04 -7.16
C LYS A 30 -11.82 -9.24 -8.25
N GLU A 31 -11.28 -8.16 -8.79
CA GLU A 31 -10.20 -8.17 -9.77
C GLU A 31 -8.93 -8.80 -9.18
N ILE A 32 -8.53 -8.37 -7.98
CA ILE A 32 -7.39 -8.91 -7.24
C ILE A 32 -7.54 -10.43 -7.05
N ARG A 33 -8.69 -10.89 -6.53
CA ARG A 33 -8.95 -12.32 -6.32
C ARG A 33 -8.94 -13.10 -7.62
N LYS A 34 -9.59 -12.59 -8.68
CA LYS A 34 -9.63 -13.24 -9.99
C LYS A 34 -8.23 -13.43 -10.55
N ARG A 35 -7.36 -12.43 -10.40
CA ARG A 35 -5.98 -12.50 -10.88
C ARG A 35 -5.13 -13.43 -10.04
N TYR A 36 -5.20 -13.36 -8.71
CA TYR A 36 -4.52 -14.28 -7.80
C TYR A 36 -4.82 -15.75 -8.14
N LEU A 37 -6.09 -16.11 -8.34
CA LEU A 37 -6.47 -17.49 -8.68
C LEU A 37 -5.87 -17.98 -10.01
N LYS A 38 -5.66 -17.07 -10.98
CA LYS A 38 -4.97 -17.42 -12.24
C LYS A 38 -3.49 -17.67 -12.00
N ILE A 39 -2.82 -16.81 -11.23
CA ILE A 39 -1.40 -16.95 -10.90
C ILE A 39 -1.17 -18.23 -10.09
N ALA A 40 -1.98 -18.47 -9.07
CA ALA A 40 -1.89 -19.67 -8.23
C ALA A 40 -2.00 -20.94 -9.08
N ARG A 41 -2.93 -21.00 -10.04
CA ARG A 41 -3.03 -22.14 -10.96
C ARG A 41 -1.78 -22.33 -11.82
N ASN A 42 -1.11 -21.25 -12.22
CA ASN A 42 0.11 -21.35 -13.01
C ASN A 42 1.34 -21.79 -12.21
N LEU A 43 1.34 -21.60 -10.88
CA LEU A 43 2.51 -21.87 -10.02
C LEU A 43 2.31 -23.03 -9.03
N HIS A 44 1.08 -23.53 -8.86
CA HIS A 44 0.78 -24.57 -7.88
C HIS A 44 1.41 -25.90 -8.29
N PRO A 45 2.02 -26.67 -7.37
CA PRO A 45 2.72 -27.93 -7.69
C PRO A 45 1.84 -28.96 -8.42
N ASP A 46 0.55 -29.03 -8.09
CA ASP A 46 -0.38 -29.98 -8.74
C ASP A 46 -0.72 -29.64 -10.20
N SER A 47 -0.61 -28.37 -10.60
CA SER A 47 -0.98 -27.90 -11.95
C SER A 47 0.19 -27.39 -12.78
N PHE A 48 1.32 -27.08 -12.15
CA PHE A 48 2.55 -26.72 -12.82
C PHE A 48 3.27 -27.97 -13.30
N SER A 49 3.25 -28.22 -14.61
CA SER A 49 3.96 -29.31 -15.24
C SER A 49 5.34 -28.86 -15.70
N SER A 50 6.39 -29.34 -15.04
CA SER A 50 7.78 -29.28 -15.52
C SER A 50 8.48 -30.61 -15.25
N GLU A 51 9.46 -30.96 -16.08
CA GLU A 51 10.34 -32.11 -15.87
C GLU A 51 11.47 -31.80 -14.88
N SER A 52 11.73 -30.52 -14.62
CA SER A 52 12.76 -30.05 -13.69
C SER A 52 12.20 -29.90 -12.28
N GLU A 53 12.77 -30.64 -11.32
CA GLU A 53 12.45 -30.48 -9.90
C GLU A 53 12.84 -29.09 -9.38
N ASP A 54 13.92 -28.50 -9.91
CA ASP A 54 14.34 -27.14 -9.56
C ASP A 54 13.28 -26.10 -9.97
N GLU A 55 12.68 -26.25 -11.15
CA GLU A 55 11.61 -25.36 -11.62
C GLU A 55 10.34 -25.52 -10.78
N LYS A 56 9.97 -26.75 -10.40
CA LYS A 56 8.83 -26.99 -9.49
C LYS A 56 9.07 -26.35 -8.13
N GLN A 57 10.28 -26.47 -7.60
CA GLN A 57 10.66 -25.85 -6.35
C GLN A 57 10.60 -24.33 -6.47
N GLN A 58 11.17 -23.76 -7.53
CA GLN A 58 11.14 -22.32 -7.80
C GLN A 58 9.71 -21.78 -7.94
N ALA A 59 8.82 -22.48 -8.66
CA ALA A 59 7.40 -22.12 -8.78
C ALA A 59 6.70 -22.10 -7.41
N THR A 60 6.96 -23.12 -6.58
CA THR A 60 6.44 -23.21 -5.20
C THR A 60 6.96 -22.09 -4.32
N GLU A 61 8.25 -21.72 -4.44
CA GLU A 61 8.83 -20.59 -3.72
C GLU A 61 8.22 -19.26 -4.16
N LEU A 62 8.04 -19.03 -5.46
CA LEU A 62 7.40 -17.83 -5.99
C LEU A 62 5.96 -17.70 -5.49
N LEU A 63 5.19 -18.79 -5.50
CA LEU A 63 3.82 -18.78 -4.99
C LEU A 63 3.79 -18.44 -3.49
N SER A 64 4.58 -19.16 -2.69
CA SER A 64 4.54 -19.06 -1.22
C SER A 64 5.19 -17.80 -0.66
N LYS A 65 6.30 -17.33 -1.24
CA LYS A 65 7.12 -16.24 -0.70
C LYS A 65 6.94 -14.90 -1.41
N LEU A 66 6.31 -14.86 -2.60
CA LEU A 66 6.05 -13.63 -3.35
C LEU A 66 4.56 -13.37 -3.55
N VAL A 67 3.83 -14.32 -4.16
CA VAL A 67 2.43 -14.12 -4.57
C VAL A 67 1.46 -14.15 -3.39
N ASN A 68 1.57 -15.16 -2.51
CA ASN A 68 0.67 -15.29 -1.37
C ASN A 68 0.73 -14.09 -0.41
N PRO A 69 1.92 -13.57 -0.02
CA PRO A 69 2.01 -12.36 0.80
C PRO A 69 1.38 -11.12 0.14
N ALA A 70 1.55 -10.98 -1.18
CA ALA A 70 0.93 -9.89 -1.93
C ALA A 70 -0.59 -9.98 -1.92
N TYR A 71 -1.14 -11.19 -2.12
CA TYR A 71 -2.57 -11.42 -2.04
C TYR A 71 -3.12 -11.23 -0.62
N GLU A 72 -2.43 -11.68 0.42
CA GLU A 72 -2.83 -11.47 1.81
C GLU A 72 -3.01 -9.97 2.10
N LYS A 73 -2.01 -9.16 1.73
CA LYS A 73 -2.02 -7.71 1.92
C LYS A 73 -3.13 -7.00 1.16
N LEU A 74 -3.46 -7.45 -0.05
CA LEU A 74 -4.45 -6.79 -0.92
C LEU A 74 -5.87 -7.35 -0.78
N SER A 75 -6.03 -8.58 -0.29
CA SER A 75 -7.34 -9.23 -0.17
C SER A 75 -8.17 -8.69 0.99
N GLN A 76 -7.51 -8.28 2.08
CA GLN A 76 -8.18 -7.72 3.25
C GLN A 76 -8.46 -6.23 3.05
N ASP A 77 -9.73 -5.82 3.13
CA ASP A 77 -10.14 -4.42 2.90
C ASP A 77 -9.38 -3.42 3.76
N ARG A 78 -9.14 -3.78 5.03
CA ARG A 78 -8.36 -2.98 5.98
C ARG A 78 -6.93 -2.80 5.50
N GLU A 79 -6.23 -3.89 5.23
CA GLU A 79 -4.80 -3.87 4.85
C GLU A 79 -4.60 -3.21 3.49
N ARG A 80 -5.50 -3.47 2.54
CA ARG A 80 -5.48 -2.85 1.23
C ARG A 80 -5.62 -1.34 1.34
N ALA A 81 -6.56 -0.84 2.15
CA ALA A 81 -6.71 0.60 2.37
C ALA A 81 -5.44 1.23 2.98
N GLU A 82 -4.78 0.55 3.93
CA GLU A 82 -3.52 1.06 4.49
C GLU A 82 -2.39 1.10 3.46
N TYR A 83 -2.38 0.11 2.59
CA TYR A 83 -1.37 -0.06 1.55
C TYR A 83 -1.58 0.94 0.40
N GLU A 84 -2.82 1.20 -0.01
CA GLU A 84 -3.19 2.24 -0.99
C GLU A 84 -2.70 3.62 -0.55
N VAL A 85 -2.78 3.94 0.75
CA VAL A 85 -2.19 5.19 1.26
C VAL A 85 -0.68 5.19 1.04
N LEU A 86 0.02 4.10 1.33
CA LEU A 86 1.48 4.06 1.10
C LEU A 86 1.85 4.22 -0.35
N VAL A 87 1.14 3.55 -1.25
CA VAL A 87 1.37 3.69 -2.69
C VAL A 87 1.25 5.15 -3.08
N ARG A 88 0.23 5.87 -2.58
CA ARG A 88 0.07 7.30 -2.81
C ARG A 88 1.21 8.12 -2.22
N LEU A 89 1.66 7.82 -1.00
CA LEU A 89 2.77 8.51 -0.34
C LEU A 89 4.11 8.30 -1.07
N LYS A 90 4.37 7.07 -1.51
CA LYS A 90 5.55 6.72 -2.32
C LYS A 90 5.48 7.40 -3.69
N GLY A 91 4.30 7.50 -4.30
CA GLY A 91 4.08 8.34 -5.48
C GLY A 91 4.41 9.81 -5.23
N GLN A 92 4.05 10.39 -4.08
CA GLN A 92 4.42 11.76 -3.73
C GLN A 92 5.92 11.93 -3.47
N GLN A 93 6.57 10.95 -2.84
CA GLN A 93 8.02 10.93 -2.64
C GLN A 93 8.75 10.88 -3.99
N ALA A 94 8.31 10.01 -4.90
CA ALA A 94 8.83 9.90 -6.26
C ALA A 94 8.79 11.21 -7.05
N ILE A 95 7.76 12.05 -6.86
CA ILE A 95 7.67 13.37 -7.51
C ILE A 95 8.78 14.32 -7.04
N LYS A 96 9.22 14.19 -5.78
CA LYS A 96 10.31 15.00 -5.22
C LYS A 96 11.68 14.47 -5.65
N GLU A 97 11.77 13.16 -5.81
CA GLU A 97 12.99 12.44 -6.18
C GLU A 97 12.98 12.05 -7.67
N LYS A 98 12.41 12.89 -8.56
CA LYS A 98 12.20 12.60 -9.99
C LYS A 98 13.41 12.01 -10.74
N ASP A 99 14.62 12.34 -10.29
CA ASP A 99 15.87 11.90 -10.91
C ASP A 99 16.46 10.62 -10.30
N SER A 100 15.87 10.08 -9.22
CA SER A 100 16.40 8.90 -8.52
C SER A 100 15.99 7.56 -9.16
N VAL A 101 14.89 7.53 -9.90
CA VAL A 101 14.38 6.31 -10.55
C VAL A 101 14.37 6.49 -12.07
N GLN A 102 15.29 5.80 -12.73
CA GLN A 102 15.34 5.71 -14.19
C GLN A 102 14.21 4.82 -14.73
N ILE A 103 13.62 5.24 -15.85
CA ILE A 103 12.60 4.47 -16.59
C ILE A 103 13.32 3.67 -17.68
N PHE A 104 13.19 2.34 -17.64
CA PHE A 104 13.87 1.42 -18.55
C PHE A 104 12.94 0.83 -19.61
N SER A 105 11.69 0.54 -19.27
CA SER A 105 10.77 -0.12 -20.20
C SER A 105 10.21 0.84 -21.25
N GLU A 106 10.10 0.33 -22.47
CA GLU A 106 9.47 1.06 -23.56
C GLU A 106 8.01 1.40 -23.21
N VAL A 107 7.30 0.46 -22.58
CA VAL A 107 5.89 0.62 -22.20
C VAL A 107 5.71 1.75 -21.17
N ALA A 108 6.58 1.86 -20.17
CA ALA A 108 6.54 2.97 -19.21
C ALA A 108 6.94 4.31 -19.86
N THR A 109 7.87 4.27 -20.82
CA THR A 109 8.23 5.46 -21.62
C THR A 109 7.05 5.94 -22.47
N GLN A 110 6.32 5.03 -23.11
CA GLN A 110 5.11 5.36 -23.86
C GLN A 110 4.03 5.93 -22.93
N LEU A 111 3.80 5.32 -21.75
CA LEU A 111 2.86 5.83 -20.75
C LEU A 111 3.22 7.24 -20.28
N SER A 112 4.51 7.57 -20.16
CA SER A 112 4.96 8.92 -19.76
C SER A 112 4.54 10.02 -20.76
N LYS A 113 4.28 9.65 -22.02
CA LYS A 113 3.88 10.53 -23.13
C LYS A 113 2.40 10.43 -23.49
N ALA A 114 1.67 9.46 -22.93
CA ALA A 114 0.27 9.21 -23.26
C ALA A 114 -0.65 10.39 -22.88
N ASN A 115 -1.62 10.70 -23.73
CA ASN A 115 -2.65 11.71 -23.45
C ASN A 115 -3.69 11.19 -22.46
N ASP A 116 -4.29 10.03 -22.76
CA ASP A 116 -5.16 9.30 -21.83
C ASP A 116 -4.34 8.34 -20.98
N VAL A 117 -3.89 8.84 -19.82
CA VAL A 117 -3.02 8.09 -18.90
C VAL A 117 -3.73 6.89 -18.30
N ASP A 118 -5.03 6.97 -18.01
CA ASP A 118 -5.77 5.89 -17.35
C ASP A 118 -5.95 4.70 -18.30
N HIS A 119 -6.40 4.98 -19.53
CA HIS A 119 -6.57 3.94 -20.53
C HIS A 119 -5.22 3.32 -20.92
N ALA A 120 -4.21 4.14 -21.21
CA ALA A 120 -2.89 3.66 -21.59
C ALA A 120 -2.27 2.78 -20.50
N TYR A 121 -2.37 3.19 -19.23
CA TYR A 121 -1.85 2.42 -18.09
C TYR A 121 -2.54 1.05 -17.96
N LYS A 122 -3.88 1.01 -18.03
CA LYS A 122 -4.62 -0.25 -17.95
C LYS A 122 -4.30 -1.19 -19.10
N THR A 123 -4.21 -0.68 -20.32
CA THR A 123 -3.89 -1.46 -21.53
C THR A 123 -2.48 -2.03 -21.45
N ALA A 124 -1.50 -1.18 -21.14
CA ALA A 124 -0.09 -1.57 -20.96
C ALA A 124 0.08 -2.66 -19.89
N LEU A 125 -0.50 -2.43 -18.71
CA LEU A 125 -0.41 -3.38 -17.59
C LEU A 125 -1.07 -4.71 -17.95
N GLN A 126 -2.23 -4.68 -18.60
CA GLN A 126 -2.93 -5.89 -19.02
C GLN A 126 -2.10 -6.72 -20.01
N GLU A 127 -1.38 -6.08 -20.93
CA GLU A 127 -0.48 -6.78 -21.86
C GLU A 127 0.60 -7.56 -21.11
N ILE A 128 1.31 -6.90 -20.19
CA ILE A 128 2.38 -7.52 -19.40
C ILE A 128 1.81 -8.61 -18.47
N ALA A 129 0.68 -8.33 -17.80
CA ALA A 129 0.05 -9.27 -16.87
C ALA A 129 -0.34 -10.60 -17.55
N THR A 130 -0.72 -10.61 -18.82
CA THR A 130 -1.00 -11.87 -19.51
C THR A 130 0.22 -12.78 -19.64
N LYS A 131 1.42 -12.20 -19.72
CA LYS A 131 2.72 -12.89 -19.89
C LYS A 131 3.44 -13.16 -18.57
N GLN A 132 3.22 -12.33 -17.53
CA GLN A 132 3.97 -12.28 -16.26
C GLN A 132 4.30 -13.64 -15.62
N TYR A 133 3.36 -14.58 -15.60
CA TYR A 133 3.51 -15.90 -14.95
C TYR A 133 3.37 -17.05 -15.95
N GLN A 134 3.86 -16.86 -17.18
CA GLN A 134 3.92 -17.91 -18.20
C GLN A 134 5.25 -18.68 -18.16
N THR A 135 6.37 -17.99 -17.91
CA THR A 135 7.71 -18.60 -17.77
C THR A 135 8.38 -18.10 -16.49
N LEU A 136 9.08 -18.97 -15.77
CA LEU A 136 9.59 -18.66 -14.43
C LEU A 136 10.70 -17.60 -14.44
N ASP A 137 11.54 -17.62 -15.47
CA ASP A 137 12.67 -16.72 -15.70
C ASP A 137 12.24 -15.26 -15.93
N GLN A 138 11.06 -15.03 -16.49
CA GLN A 138 10.55 -13.70 -16.81
C GLN A 138 9.74 -13.05 -15.67
N ILE A 139 9.36 -13.80 -14.63
CA ILE A 139 8.44 -13.30 -13.59
C ILE A 139 8.95 -12.03 -12.93
N LEU A 140 10.22 -12.01 -12.48
CA LEU A 140 10.77 -10.85 -11.76
C LEU A 140 10.94 -9.64 -12.68
N GLU A 141 11.35 -9.88 -13.93
CA GLU A 141 11.50 -8.84 -14.95
C GLU A 141 10.16 -8.18 -15.27
N LEU A 142 9.14 -8.98 -15.59
CA LEU A 142 7.80 -8.47 -15.92
C LEU A 142 7.13 -7.83 -14.71
N THR A 143 7.35 -8.34 -13.49
CA THR A 143 6.92 -7.68 -12.25
C THR A 143 7.58 -6.32 -12.08
N GLY A 144 8.87 -6.21 -12.37
CA GLY A 144 9.60 -4.94 -12.37
C GLY A 144 9.04 -3.93 -13.39
N GLN A 145 8.69 -4.38 -14.60
CA GLN A 145 8.06 -3.52 -15.61
C GLN A 145 6.67 -3.03 -15.18
N ILE A 146 5.85 -3.88 -14.55
CA ILE A 146 4.56 -3.43 -13.99
C ILE A 146 4.78 -2.41 -12.87
N SER A 147 5.78 -2.61 -12.00
CA SER A 147 6.07 -1.63 -10.94
C SER A 147 6.56 -0.30 -11.51
N GLU A 148 7.28 -0.32 -12.62
CA GLU A 148 7.68 0.89 -13.33
C GLU A 148 6.48 1.61 -13.98
N LEU A 149 5.51 0.87 -14.53
CA LEU A 149 4.23 1.45 -14.97
C LEU A 149 3.47 2.09 -13.80
N ASN A 150 3.42 1.43 -12.64
CA ASN A 150 2.80 1.98 -11.44
C ASN A 150 3.48 3.29 -11.01
N PHE A 151 4.81 3.31 -11.03
CA PHE A 151 5.61 4.50 -10.74
C PHE A 151 5.30 5.65 -11.70
N VAL A 152 5.35 5.42 -13.03
CA VAL A 152 5.05 6.46 -14.04
C VAL A 152 3.60 6.93 -13.94
N TYR A 153 2.65 6.02 -13.71
CA TYR A 153 1.25 6.36 -13.53
C TYR A 153 1.06 7.31 -12.33
N LEU A 154 1.70 7.02 -11.18
CA LEU A 154 1.66 7.89 -10.00
C LEU A 154 2.28 9.27 -10.27
N LEU A 155 3.41 9.32 -10.98
CA LEU A 155 4.03 10.59 -11.39
C LEU A 155 3.09 11.43 -12.26
N ARG A 156 2.52 10.82 -13.31
CA ARG A 156 1.58 11.50 -14.23
C ARG A 156 0.33 11.99 -13.51
N LYS A 157 -0.25 11.19 -12.61
CA LYS A 157 -1.41 11.58 -11.78
C LYS A 157 -1.08 12.66 -10.75
N GLY A 158 0.17 12.75 -10.31
CA GLY A 158 0.66 13.80 -9.43
C GLY A 158 1.12 15.08 -10.14
N GLY A 159 0.91 15.22 -11.45
CA GLY A 159 1.29 16.40 -12.23
C GLY A 159 2.78 16.46 -12.62
N ALA A 160 3.49 15.35 -12.51
CA ALA A 160 4.92 15.23 -12.74
C ALA A 160 5.19 14.37 -13.97
N VAL A 161 5.64 14.95 -15.08
CA VAL A 161 6.20 14.18 -16.19
C VAL A 161 7.70 14.00 -15.93
N PRO A 162 8.23 12.77 -15.83
CA PRO A 162 9.67 12.53 -15.82
C PRO A 162 10.23 12.71 -17.24
N GLY A 163 11.32 13.47 -17.38
CA GLY A 163 12.03 13.65 -18.67
C GLY A 163 11.91 15.00 -19.37
N SER A 164 11.25 16.01 -18.80
CA SER A 164 11.33 17.39 -19.33
C SER A 164 12.44 18.18 -18.63
N SER A 165 13.67 18.08 -19.13
CA SER A 165 14.74 19.00 -18.77
C SER A 165 14.45 20.39 -19.34
N GLN A 166 13.95 21.31 -18.52
CA GLN A 166 14.10 22.73 -18.76
C GLN A 166 14.53 23.44 -17.47
N THR A 167 15.76 23.94 -17.57
CA THR A 167 16.45 24.88 -16.70
C THR A 167 15.57 26.06 -16.31
N LYS A 168 15.53 26.37 -15.01
CA LYS A 168 15.67 27.75 -14.53
C LYS A 168 16.16 27.76 -13.08
N ASN A 169 17.34 28.38 -12.93
CA ASN A 169 18.02 28.73 -11.70
C ASN A 169 17.09 29.39 -10.68
N GLN A 170 17.28 29.05 -9.41
CA GLN A 170 17.66 30.07 -8.42
C GLN A 170 18.42 29.43 -7.26
N ALA A 171 19.45 30.17 -6.85
CA ALA A 171 20.57 29.75 -6.04
C ALA A 171 20.39 30.08 -4.55
N ALA A 172 21.39 29.63 -3.78
CA ALA A 172 21.76 29.99 -2.41
C ALA A 172 21.02 29.22 -1.30
N GLY A 173 21.70 28.59 -0.34
CA GLY A 173 23.15 28.53 -0.10
C GLY A 173 23.46 27.87 1.25
N GLY A 174 24.71 27.40 1.37
CA GLY A 174 25.39 27.08 2.64
C GLY A 174 24.96 25.77 3.31
N ALA A 175 25.83 24.96 3.91
CA ALA A 175 27.28 24.96 4.02
C ALA A 175 27.65 23.55 4.51
N ALA A 176 28.83 23.09 4.11
CA ALA A 176 29.41 21.83 4.52
C ALA A 176 29.71 21.80 6.03
N THR A 177 29.59 20.63 6.66
CA THR A 177 30.61 20.19 7.62
C THR A 177 30.73 18.68 7.63
N SER A 178 31.98 18.25 7.51
CA SER A 178 32.53 16.92 7.41
C SER A 178 32.81 16.26 8.76
N ASN A 179 32.98 14.94 8.71
CA ASN A 179 33.83 14.08 9.56
C ASN A 179 33.39 13.76 11.00
N GLN A 180 33.15 12.48 11.28
CA GLN A 180 34.22 11.58 11.76
C GLN A 180 33.77 10.11 11.85
N ALA A 181 34.74 9.24 11.59
CA ALA A 181 34.64 7.79 11.54
C ALA A 181 35.02 7.11 12.87
N GLY A 182 34.49 5.90 13.07
CA GLY A 182 35.22 4.76 13.67
C GLY A 182 34.90 4.39 15.12
N LYS A 183 34.27 3.21 15.33
CA LYS A 183 34.91 1.96 15.82
C LYS A 183 33.90 0.89 16.32
N SER A 184 33.93 -0.24 15.62
CA SER A 184 33.90 -1.67 16.03
C SER A 184 33.21 -2.20 17.32
N ASN A 185 32.47 -3.31 17.13
CA ASN A 185 32.30 -4.55 17.95
C ASN A 185 31.69 -4.39 19.37
N GLN A 186 30.78 -5.23 19.89
CA GLN A 186 30.56 -6.68 19.78
C GLN A 186 29.19 -7.05 20.40
N ALA A 187 28.72 -8.27 20.12
CA ALA A 187 27.43 -8.84 20.54
C ALA A 187 27.37 -9.27 22.02
N ALA A 188 26.18 -9.20 22.63
CA ALA A 188 25.72 -10.15 23.66
C ALA A 188 24.20 -10.06 23.89
N ASN A 189 23.55 -11.24 23.91
CA ASN A 189 22.18 -11.53 24.33
C ASN A 189 21.85 -11.02 25.74
N ALA A 190 20.62 -10.51 25.94
CA ALA A 190 19.66 -10.96 26.96
C ALA A 190 18.43 -10.04 27.03
N ALA A 191 17.26 -10.64 27.23
CA ALA A 191 16.00 -10.01 27.64
C ALA A 191 15.41 -10.86 28.79
N PRO A 192 14.38 -10.43 29.56
CA PRO A 192 13.97 -9.05 29.92
C PRO A 192 13.57 -8.91 31.42
N ALA A 193 13.40 -7.68 31.93
CA ALA A 193 12.38 -7.24 32.92
C ALA A 193 12.54 -5.76 33.32
N PRO A 194 11.48 -5.06 33.82
CA PRO A 194 11.24 -3.65 33.52
C PRO A 194 11.50 -2.66 34.67
N SER A 195 11.35 -1.38 34.31
CA SER A 195 11.11 -0.18 35.15
C SER A 195 12.33 0.58 35.66
N THR A 196 12.51 1.79 35.13
CA THR A 196 12.36 3.10 35.80
C THR A 196 13.08 4.17 34.98
N ALA A 197 12.51 5.38 34.97
CA ALA A 197 13.01 6.51 34.20
C ALA A 197 14.47 6.85 34.54
N SER A 198 15.35 6.62 33.58
CA SER A 198 16.72 7.12 33.55
C SER A 198 17.06 7.40 32.09
N GLN A 199 17.90 8.40 31.84
CA GLN A 199 18.22 8.95 30.52
C GLN A 199 18.94 7.93 29.61
N ALA A 200 18.22 6.92 29.16
CA ALA A 200 18.65 5.99 28.13
C ALA A 200 18.61 6.70 26.78
N LYS A 201 19.62 6.45 25.94
CA LYS A 201 19.59 6.90 24.54
C LYS A 201 18.27 6.38 23.92
N PRO A 202 17.50 7.23 23.23
CA PRO A 202 16.23 6.81 22.68
C PRO A 202 16.45 5.65 21.71
N THR A 203 15.62 4.61 21.82
CA THR A 203 15.67 3.44 20.94
C THR A 203 15.51 3.88 19.48
N ALA A 204 15.95 3.06 18.53
CA ALA A 204 15.79 3.39 17.12
C ALA A 204 14.33 3.74 16.77
N VAL A 205 13.36 2.99 17.30
CA VAL A 205 11.92 3.24 17.11
C VAL A 205 11.45 4.53 17.77
N GLU A 206 11.96 4.86 18.96
CA GLU A 206 11.67 6.15 19.60
C GLU A 206 12.18 7.33 18.77
N GLN A 207 13.29 7.19 18.07
CA GLN A 207 13.78 8.23 17.15
C GLN A 207 12.85 8.42 15.94
N TYR A 208 12.35 7.34 15.34
CA TYR A 208 11.33 7.40 14.28
C TYR A 208 10.05 8.08 14.79
N CYS A 209 9.54 7.64 15.94
CA CYS A 209 8.35 8.20 16.57
C CYS A 209 8.54 9.72 16.88
N ARG A 210 9.72 10.15 17.37
CA ARG A 210 10.04 11.57 17.62
C ARG A 210 10.09 12.41 16.34
N ARG A 211 10.77 11.93 15.29
CA ARG A 211 10.79 12.64 13.98
C ARG A 211 9.38 12.76 13.41
N ALA A 212 8.57 11.71 13.54
CA ALA A 212 7.18 11.75 13.10
C ALA A 212 6.35 12.80 13.86
N GLU A 213 6.52 12.96 15.18
CA GLU A 213 5.87 14.02 15.96
C GLU A 213 6.23 15.42 15.45
N GLU A 214 7.51 15.67 15.18
CA GLU A 214 7.97 16.95 14.59
C GLU A 214 7.33 17.20 13.22
N LEU A 215 7.24 16.16 12.38
CA LEU A 215 6.58 16.22 11.09
C LEU A 215 5.07 16.46 11.21
N ILE A 216 4.41 15.85 12.20
CA ILE A 216 2.98 16.07 12.49
C ILE A 216 2.73 17.53 12.86
N VAL A 217 3.58 18.14 13.70
CA VAL A 217 3.50 19.56 14.07
C VAL A 217 3.67 20.46 12.84
N ARG A 218 4.55 20.09 11.92
CA ARG A 218 4.76 20.79 10.64
C ARG A 218 3.66 20.52 9.59
N ASN A 219 2.61 19.77 9.93
CA ASN A 219 1.59 19.28 9.00
C ASN A 219 2.15 18.45 7.82
N ALA A 220 3.38 17.93 7.94
CA ALA A 220 4.04 17.07 6.96
C ALA A 220 3.59 15.60 7.11
N PHE A 221 2.27 15.37 7.05
CA PHE A 221 1.65 14.09 7.42
C PHE A 221 2.12 12.90 6.59
N ALA A 222 2.40 13.11 5.30
CA ALA A 222 2.95 12.10 4.42
C ALA A 222 4.27 11.52 4.92
N GLN A 223 5.19 12.40 5.32
CA GLN A 223 6.50 12.03 5.84
C GLN A 223 6.38 11.40 7.23
N ALA A 224 5.48 11.92 8.06
CA ALA A 224 5.22 11.33 9.38
C ALA A 224 4.76 9.87 9.28
N ILE A 225 3.87 9.53 8.32
CA ILE A 225 3.43 8.15 8.11
C ILE A 225 4.61 7.25 7.70
N LEU A 226 5.49 7.73 6.82
CA LEU A 226 6.66 6.97 6.39
C LEU A 226 7.60 6.68 7.56
N GLU A 227 7.96 7.70 8.34
CA GLU A 227 8.80 7.54 9.54
C GLU A 227 8.21 6.53 10.53
N LEU A 228 6.92 6.63 10.82
CA LEU A 228 6.25 5.72 11.75
C LEU A 228 6.24 4.29 11.23
N ARG A 229 6.09 4.08 9.92
CA ARG A 229 6.12 2.74 9.33
C ARG A 229 7.52 2.16 9.29
N ASP A 230 8.54 2.97 9.04
CA ASP A 230 9.93 2.52 9.16
C ASP A 230 10.27 2.13 10.61
N GLY A 231 9.74 2.86 11.59
CA GLY A 231 9.79 2.43 13.00
C GLY A 231 9.09 1.09 13.25
N LEU A 232 7.90 0.88 12.68
CA LEU A 232 7.16 -0.39 12.79
C LEU A 232 7.81 -1.56 12.05
N LYS A 233 8.70 -1.33 11.09
CA LYS A 233 9.53 -2.42 10.52
C LYS A 233 10.47 -3.02 11.56
N LEU A 234 10.94 -2.21 12.52
CA LEU A 234 11.81 -2.64 13.61
C LEU A 234 11.00 -3.24 14.76
N GLU A 235 9.94 -2.57 15.18
CA GLU A 235 9.03 -3.04 16.23
C GLU A 235 7.56 -3.05 15.73
N PRO A 236 7.09 -4.15 15.13
CA PRO A 236 5.73 -4.24 14.58
C PRO A 236 4.61 -4.07 15.62
N ASN A 237 4.92 -4.22 16.91
CA ASN A 237 3.97 -4.18 18.02
C ASN A 237 4.18 -2.95 18.94
N ASN A 238 4.70 -1.84 18.40
CA ASN A 238 4.88 -0.62 19.16
C ASN A 238 3.57 0.19 19.27
N SER A 239 3.02 0.33 20.49
CA SER A 239 1.73 1.03 20.69
C SER A 239 1.78 2.50 20.29
N ARG A 240 2.87 3.19 20.65
CA ARG A 240 3.04 4.63 20.41
C ARG A 240 3.06 4.97 18.93
N CYS A 241 3.82 4.22 18.14
CA CYS A 241 3.90 4.47 16.69
C CYS A 241 2.55 4.17 16.01
N HIS A 242 1.77 3.18 16.47
CA HIS A 242 0.38 3.00 16.04
C HIS A 242 -0.54 4.15 16.50
N GLY A 243 -0.41 4.65 17.73
CA GLY A 243 -1.18 5.79 18.23
C GLY A 243 -0.94 7.06 17.41
N LEU A 244 0.33 7.35 17.11
CA LEU A 244 0.74 8.46 16.26
C LEU A 244 0.20 8.32 14.83
N LEU A 245 0.25 7.12 14.23
CA LEU A 245 -0.38 6.87 12.92
C LEU A 245 -1.88 7.18 12.97
N GLY A 246 -2.56 6.71 14.01
CA GLY A 246 -3.98 7.03 14.26
C GLY A 246 -4.26 8.53 14.25
N MET A 247 -3.46 9.31 14.98
CA MET A 247 -3.55 10.77 15.04
C MET A 247 -3.29 11.43 13.67
N VAL A 248 -2.27 10.95 12.94
CA VAL A 248 -1.93 11.47 11.60
C VAL A 248 -3.08 11.25 10.62
N TYR A 249 -3.69 10.06 10.62
CA TYR A 249 -4.83 9.76 9.76
C TYR A 249 -6.07 10.58 10.10
N LEU A 250 -6.32 10.88 11.38
CA LEU A 250 -7.41 11.81 11.77
C LEU A 250 -7.19 13.20 11.20
N LYS A 251 -5.96 13.73 11.30
CA LYS A 251 -5.62 15.04 10.73
C LYS A 251 -5.76 15.09 9.21
N GLN A 252 -5.67 13.93 8.54
CA GLN A 252 -5.93 13.78 7.10
C GLN A 252 -7.40 13.45 6.76
N ASN A 253 -8.31 13.48 7.73
CA ASN A 253 -9.72 13.11 7.57
C ASN A 253 -9.94 11.65 7.09
N GLN A 254 -8.98 10.76 7.33
CA GLN A 254 -9.05 9.35 6.97
C GLN A 254 -9.55 8.52 8.17
N ALA A 255 -10.81 8.73 8.56
CA ALA A 255 -11.41 8.19 9.79
C ALA A 255 -11.33 6.65 9.90
N LYS A 256 -11.49 5.93 8.78
CA LYS A 256 -11.37 4.46 8.75
C LYS A 256 -9.95 4.00 9.15
N MET A 257 -8.94 4.61 8.52
CA MET A 257 -7.52 4.35 8.77
C MET A 257 -7.09 4.77 10.18
N ALA A 258 -7.61 5.90 10.65
CA ALA A 258 -7.41 6.33 12.02
C ALA A 258 -7.90 5.27 13.02
N LYS A 259 -9.16 4.83 12.88
CA LYS A 259 -9.79 3.83 13.75
C LYS A 259 -8.95 2.57 13.87
N ILE A 260 -8.51 2.06 12.73
CA ILE A 260 -7.64 0.90 12.58
C ILE A 260 -6.39 0.99 13.49
N HIS A 261 -5.60 2.06 13.36
CA HIS A 261 -4.36 2.19 14.10
C HIS A 261 -4.57 2.54 15.58
N ILE A 262 -5.62 3.31 15.89
CA ILE A 262 -6.04 3.60 17.27
C ILE A 262 -6.40 2.31 18.00
N GLU A 263 -7.21 1.45 17.38
CA GLU A 263 -7.59 0.16 17.98
C GLU A 263 -6.37 -0.73 18.20
N ARG A 264 -5.43 -0.78 17.23
CA ARG A 264 -4.21 -1.58 17.38
C ARG A 264 -3.34 -1.06 18.52
N ALA A 265 -3.18 0.26 18.64
CA ALA A 265 -2.43 0.87 19.73
C ALA A 265 -3.03 0.54 21.10
N LEU A 266 -4.36 0.66 21.24
CA LEU A 266 -5.06 0.37 22.49
C LEU A 266 -5.12 -1.13 22.83
N GLN A 267 -5.08 -2.02 21.83
CA GLN A 267 -4.90 -3.46 22.07
C GLN A 267 -3.53 -3.78 22.65
N LEU A 268 -2.48 -3.10 22.16
CA LEU A 268 -1.10 -3.30 22.60
C LEU A 268 -0.84 -2.65 23.97
N ASN A 269 -1.36 -1.43 24.17
CA ASN A 269 -1.30 -0.70 25.42
C ASN A 269 -2.63 0.07 25.65
N PRO A 270 -3.51 -0.45 26.51
CA PRO A 270 -4.79 0.20 26.82
C PRO A 270 -4.67 1.60 27.45
N LYS A 271 -3.49 1.96 27.99
CA LYS A 271 -3.21 3.25 28.62
C LYS A 271 -2.39 4.20 27.73
N ASP A 272 -2.24 3.89 26.44
CA ASP A 272 -1.53 4.75 25.50
C ASP A 272 -2.25 6.10 25.35
N GLU A 273 -1.63 7.17 25.86
CA GLU A 273 -2.23 8.51 25.93
C GLU A 273 -2.58 9.05 24.55
N ILE A 274 -1.70 8.84 23.57
CA ILE A 274 -1.89 9.32 22.19
C ILE A 274 -3.05 8.58 21.53
N ALA A 275 -3.14 7.26 21.71
CA ALA A 275 -4.23 6.46 21.17
C ALA A 275 -5.57 6.80 21.83
N LEU A 276 -5.60 7.07 23.15
CA LEU A 276 -6.80 7.52 23.85
C LEU A 276 -7.25 8.89 23.36
N GLU A 277 -6.34 9.85 23.20
CA GLU A 277 -6.65 11.18 22.65
C GLU A 277 -7.19 11.07 21.21
N ALA A 278 -6.54 10.28 20.37
CA ALA A 278 -6.97 10.04 18.99
C ALA A 278 -8.37 9.39 18.97
N LYS A 279 -8.64 8.40 19.83
CA LYS A 279 -9.97 7.78 19.95
C LYS A 279 -11.05 8.81 20.28
N GLN A 280 -10.82 9.67 21.27
CA GLN A 280 -11.77 10.72 21.64
C GLN A 280 -12.06 11.68 20.47
N LYS A 281 -11.04 12.05 19.68
CA LYS A 281 -11.23 12.88 18.49
C LYS A 281 -12.04 12.18 17.41
N LEU A 282 -11.77 10.89 17.16
CA LEU A 282 -12.53 10.07 16.22
C LEU A 282 -14.02 9.97 16.62
N ASP A 283 -14.29 9.73 17.90
CA ASP A 283 -15.66 9.60 18.42
C ASP A 283 -16.43 10.92 18.26
N LYS A 284 -15.80 12.07 18.54
CA LYS A 284 -16.40 13.40 18.32
C LYS A 284 -16.72 13.66 16.84
N LEU A 285 -15.82 13.27 15.93
CA LEU A 285 -16.04 13.42 14.49
C LEU A 285 -17.23 12.56 14.01
N SER A 286 -17.37 11.34 14.51
CA SER A 286 -18.49 10.47 14.15
C SER A 286 -19.82 10.97 14.74
N ALA A 287 -19.83 11.45 15.99
CA ALA A 287 -21.02 12.03 16.62
C ALA A 287 -21.51 13.31 15.91
N GLY A 288 -20.60 14.16 15.40
CA GLY A 288 -20.95 15.38 14.65
C GLY A 288 -21.62 15.11 13.29
N THR A 289 -21.39 13.94 12.69
CA THR A 289 -22.02 13.55 11.41
C THR A 289 -23.40 12.90 11.54
N GLY A 290 -23.81 12.54 12.77
CA GLY A 290 -25.12 11.93 13.05
C GLY A 290 -26.29 12.90 13.25
N GLY A 291 -26.03 14.21 13.19
CA GLY A 291 -27.00 15.25 13.56
C GLY A 291 -27.47 16.14 12.41
N LYS A 292 -27.96 15.57 11.29
CA LYS A 292 -28.81 16.27 10.30
C LYS A 292 -29.43 15.31 9.26
N ALA A 293 -30.05 14.22 9.70
CA ALA A 293 -31.05 13.51 8.90
C ALA A 293 -32.44 13.86 9.43
N LYS A 294 -33.05 14.91 8.85
CA LYS A 294 -34.45 15.25 9.09
C LYS A 294 -35.30 14.22 8.31
N PRO A 295 -36.23 13.49 8.93
CA PRO A 295 -37.10 12.57 8.20
C PRO A 295 -38.03 13.40 7.32
N ALA A 296 -37.92 13.24 6.00
CA ALA A 296 -38.88 13.79 5.06
C ALA A 296 -40.21 13.06 5.27
N LYS A 297 -41.24 13.83 5.62
CA LYS A 297 -42.60 13.36 5.84
C LYS A 297 -43.16 12.68 4.59
N ALA A 298 -43.87 11.58 4.82
CA ALA A 298 -44.70 10.87 3.87
C ALA A 298 -45.73 11.81 3.22
N GLY A 299 -45.73 11.85 1.88
CA GLY A 299 -46.85 12.32 1.06
C GLY A 299 -47.60 11.09 0.54
N GLN A 300 -48.87 11.00 0.90
CA GLN A 300 -49.82 10.04 0.35
C GLN A 300 -50.04 10.33 -1.15
N SER A 301 -50.10 9.28 -1.97
CA SER A 301 -50.81 9.32 -3.25
C SER A 301 -51.31 7.93 -3.59
N GLU A 302 -52.61 7.90 -3.88
CA GLU A 302 -53.49 6.75 -4.07
C GLU A 302 -53.15 5.91 -5.31
N LYS A 303 -53.55 4.62 -5.26
CA LYS A 303 -53.64 3.72 -6.42
C LYS A 303 -54.83 4.10 -7.30
N PRO A 304 -54.82 3.68 -8.59
CA PRO A 304 -55.65 2.51 -8.93
C PRO A 304 -54.93 1.42 -9.76
N ARG A 305 -55.55 0.23 -9.77
CA ARG A 305 -55.29 -1.00 -10.54
C ARG A 305 -55.47 -0.73 -12.07
N ASP A 306 -55.04 -1.53 -13.05
CA ASP A 306 -55.04 -3.00 -13.20
C ASP A 306 -54.33 -3.43 -14.52
N SER A 307 -54.15 -4.76 -14.67
CA SER A 307 -53.90 -5.55 -15.90
C SER A 307 -52.46 -5.86 -16.39
N GLY A 308 -52.20 -7.16 -16.63
CA GLY A 308 -51.10 -7.66 -17.47
C GLY A 308 -50.35 -8.87 -16.92
N GLY A 309 -50.97 -10.05 -16.93
CA GLY A 309 -50.44 -11.30 -16.36
C GLY A 309 -49.33 -12.00 -17.17
N GLY A 310 -48.37 -12.55 -16.43
CA GLY A 310 -47.94 -13.96 -16.46
C GLY A 310 -47.48 -14.62 -17.77
N LEU A 311 -46.17 -14.63 -18.01
CA LEU A 311 -45.48 -15.62 -18.84
C LEU A 311 -44.33 -16.24 -18.04
N PHE A 312 -44.56 -17.39 -17.42
CA PHE A 312 -43.52 -18.30 -16.92
C PHE A 312 -43.85 -19.73 -17.37
N GLY A 313 -43.21 -20.16 -18.47
CA GLY A 313 -42.70 -21.53 -18.58
C GLY A 313 -41.34 -21.59 -17.89
N LEU A 314 -40.65 -22.72 -17.71
CA LEU A 314 -40.85 -24.13 -18.00
C LEU A 314 -39.74 -24.82 -17.17
N PHE A 315 -39.83 -26.15 -17.00
CA PHE A 315 -38.86 -27.07 -16.37
C PHE A 315 -38.93 -27.18 -14.84
N GLY A 316 -39.03 -28.36 -14.25
CA GLY A 316 -38.94 -29.70 -14.81
C GLY A 316 -38.52 -30.64 -13.69
N GLY A 317 -39.43 -31.53 -13.28
CA GLY A 317 -39.17 -32.51 -12.23
C GLY A 317 -38.46 -33.76 -12.75
N LYS A 318 -37.82 -34.47 -11.82
CA LYS A 318 -38.11 -35.89 -11.52
C LYS A 318 -37.26 -36.36 -10.34
N LYS A 319 -37.93 -36.86 -9.32
CA LYS A 319 -37.42 -37.88 -8.39
C LYS A 319 -38.31 -39.11 -8.57
N LYS A 320 -37.71 -40.23 -8.93
CA LYS A 320 -37.99 -41.58 -8.42
C LYS A 320 -36.81 -42.45 -8.82
#